data_AF-A0A3D4I0N0-F1
#
_entry.id   AF-A0A3D4I0N0-F1
#
_cell.length_a   1.000
_cell.length_b   1.000
_cell.length_c   1.000
_cell.angle_alpha   90.00
_cell.angle_beta   90.00
_cell.angle_gamma   90.00
#
_symmetry.space_group_name_H-M   'P 1'
#
loop_
_entity.id
_entity.type
_entity.pdbx_description
1 polymer ?
#
loop_
_entity_poly.entity_id
_entity_poly.type
_entity_poly.pdbx_seq_one_letter_code
_entity_poly.pdbx_strand_id
1 'polypeptide(L)' 'GDYRKLGDLINANIYNLKKGQNEAEVEDYYDPLLPKVNIKLDPLLTPAQNAQKYYKEYRKAKTAENVLRVQIEKARGELE' A
#
# COMPACT_ATOMS: atom_id res chain seq x y z
N GLY A 1 7.15 -1.69 3.15
CA GLY A 1 6.94 -0.35 2.58
C GLY A 1 5.51 0.08 2.82
N ASP A 2 5.23 1.38 2.82
CA ASP A 2 3.89 1.89 3.10
C ASP A 2 2.95 1.63 1.92
N TYR A 3 2.31 0.45 1.92
CA TYR A 3 1.37 0.06 0.87
C TYR A 3 0.17 1.00 0.79
N ARG A 4 -0.22 1.67 1.88
CA ARG A 4 -1.29 2.66 1.84
C ARG A 4 -0.85 3.86 1.01
N LYS A 5 0.34 4.39 1.28
CA LYS A 5 0.93 5.50 0.52
C LYS A 5 0.99 5.21 -0.98
N LEU A 6 1.40 4.00 -1.38
CA LEU A 6 1.41 3.61 -2.79
C LEU A 6 0.01 3.64 -3.42
N GLY A 7 -1.02 3.17 -2.70
CA GLY A 7 -2.41 3.26 -3.17
C GLY A 7 -2.89 4.71 -3.30
N ASP A 8 -2.55 5.57 -2.33
CA ASP A 8 -2.89 6.98 -2.33
C ASP A 8 -2.24 7.72 -3.53
N LEU A 9 -0.96 7.47 -3.80
CA LEU A 9 -0.22 8.05 -4.92
C LEU A 9 -0.78 7.64 -6.30
N ILE A 10 -1.20 6.38 -6.46
CA ILE A 10 -1.88 5.91 -7.68
C ILE A 10 -3.21 6.64 -7.87
N ASN A 11 -4.00 6.78 -6.80
CA ASN A 11 -5.30 7.45 -6.87
C ASN A 11 -5.17 8.94 -7.17
N ALA A 12 -4.19 9.62 -6.58
CA ALA A 12 -3.91 11.02 -6.86
C ALA A 12 -3.55 11.26 -8.34
N ASN A 13 -2.93 10.27 -8.99
CA ASN A 13 -2.50 10.34 -10.39
C ASN A 13 -3.43 9.58 -11.34
N ILE A 14 -4.64 9.20 -10.91
CA ILE A 14 -5.46 8.22 -11.63
C ILE A 14 -5.79 8.61 -13.08
N TYR A 15 -5.94 9.91 -13.34
CA TYR A 15 -6.22 10.45 -14.67
C TYR A 15 -5.00 10.39 -15.62
N ASN A 16 -3.79 10.31 -15.07
CA ASN A 16 -2.54 10.21 -15.82
C ASN A 16 -2.13 8.76 -16.08
N LEU A 17 -2.76 7.80 -15.40
CA LEU A 17 -2.45 6.38 -15.49
C LEU A 17 -3.41 5.65 -16.43
N LYS A 18 -2.91 4.57 -17.04
CA LYS A 18 -3.67 3.75 -17.99
C LYS A 18 -3.47 2.27 -17.69
N LYS A 19 -4.49 1.47 -18.01
CA LYS A 19 -4.38 0.00 -17.95
C LYS A 19 -3.29 -0.47 -18.91
N GLY A 20 -2.56 -1.52 -18.53
CA GLY A 20 -1.46 -2.09 -19.31
C GLY A 20 -0.07 -1.59 -18.92
N GLN A 21 0.03 -0.62 -18.01
CA GLN A 21 1.31 -0.16 -17.47
C GLN A 21 1.87 -1.18 -16.47
N ASN A 22 3.18 -1.45 -16.56
CA ASN A 22 3.91 -2.29 -15.60
C ASN A 22 4.39 -1.47 -14.39
N GLU A 23 4.49 -0.16 -14.56
CA GLU A 23 4.95 0.76 -13.53
C GLU A 23 4.47 2.18 -13.82
N ALA A 24 4.48 3.02 -12.79
CA ALA A 24 4.10 4.42 -12.84
C ALA A 24 5.12 5.26 -12.07
N GLU A 25 5.75 6.20 -12.77
CA GLU A 25 6.54 7.24 -12.15
C GLU A 25 5.60 8.38 -11.73
N VAL A 26 5.52 8.64 -10.42
CA VAL A 26 4.65 9.68 -9.85
C VAL A 26 5.41 10.47 -8.78
N GLU A 27 4.99 11.70 -8.54
CA GLU A 27 5.55 12.54 -7.47
C GLU A 27 5.03 12.11 -6.10
N ASP A 28 5.94 11.98 -5.14
CA ASP A 28 5.60 11.68 -3.76
C ASP A 28 5.25 12.95 -2.99
N TYR A 29 3.96 13.30 -2.96
CA TYR A 29 3.48 14.51 -2.27
C TYR A 29 3.57 14.46 -0.73
N TYR A 30 3.96 13.31 -0.15
CA TYR A 30 4.18 13.23 1.30
C TYR A 30 5.56 13.77 1.70
N ASP A 31 6.46 13.93 0.73
CA ASP A 31 7.78 14.51 0.94
C ASP A 31 7.81 15.94 0.34
N PRO A 32 8.28 16.96 1.09
CA PRO A 32 8.31 18.33 0.61
C PRO A 32 9.21 18.55 -0.62
N LEU A 33 10.15 17.64 -0.90
CA LEU A 33 11.01 17.69 -2.08
C LEU A 33 10.32 17.13 -3.34
N LEU A 34 9.12 16.57 -3.21
CA LEU A 34 8.35 15.94 -4.29
C LEU A 34 9.21 14.98 -5.15
N PRO A 35 9.97 14.06 -4.54
CA PRO A 35 10.78 13.13 -5.31
C PRO A 35 9.87 12.24 -6.16
N LYS A 36 10.34 11.89 -7.35
CA LYS A 36 9.65 10.91 -8.18
C LYS A 36 9.87 9.50 -7.64
N VAL A 37 8.79 8.75 -7.50
CA VAL A 37 8.80 7.35 -7.08
C VAL A 37 8.24 6.48 -8.18
N ASN A 38 8.84 5.30 -8.37
CA ASN A 38 8.38 4.34 -9.36
C ASN A 38 7.54 3.24 -8.68
N ILE A 39 6.23 3.23 -8.96
CA ILE A 39 5.27 2.31 -8.36
C ILE A 39 5.02 1.16 -9.33
N LYS A 40 5.23 -0.08 -8.90
CA LYS A 40 4.91 -1.26 -9.72
C LYS A 40 3.40 -1.40 -9.89
N LEU A 41 2.98 -1.64 -11.13
CA LEU A 41 1.59 -1.86 -11.48
C LEU A 41 1.43 -3.25 -12.07
N ASP A 42 0.26 -3.82 -11.83
CA ASP A 42 -0.21 -4.99 -12.54
C ASP A 42 -0.86 -4.54 -13.86
N PRO A 43 -0.27 -4.88 -15.03
CA PRO A 43 -0.79 -4.41 -16.31
C PRO A 43 -2.18 -4.97 -16.63
N LEU A 44 -2.59 -6.06 -15.98
CA LEU A 44 -3.91 -6.65 -16.15
C LEU A 44 -5.01 -5.90 -15.39
N LEU A 45 -4.63 -5.00 -14.47
CA LEU A 45 -5.53 -4.24 -13.62
C LEU A 45 -5.66 -2.79 -14.09
N THR A 46 -6.83 -2.20 -13.86
CA THR A 46 -7.00 -0.74 -14.00
C THR A 46 -6.19 0.00 -12.91
N PRO A 47 -5.88 1.29 -13.09
CA PRO A 47 -5.23 2.08 -12.04
C PRO A 47 -5.94 2.02 -10.68
N ALA A 48 -7.28 2.15 -10.65
CA ALA A 48 -8.08 2.00 -9.42
C ALA A 48 -7.93 0.60 -8.79
N GLN A 49 -7.90 -0.46 -9.60
CA GLN A 49 -7.70 -1.83 -9.11
C GLN A 49 -6.29 -2.03 -8.55
N ASN A 50 -5.26 -1.42 -9.16
CA ASN A 50 -3.91 -1.39 -8.61
C ASN A 50 -3.85 -0.67 -7.26
N ALA A 51 -4.48 0.49 -7.12
CA ALA A 51 -4.58 1.19 -5.83
C ALA A 51 -5.29 0.32 -4.77
N GLN A 52 -6.40 -0.33 -5.14
CA GLN A 52 -7.14 -1.21 -4.25
C GLN A 52 -6.33 -2.45 -3.82
N LYS A 53 -5.50 -3.00 -4.72
CA LYS A 53 -4.55 -4.09 -4.42
C LYS A 53 -3.57 -3.65 -3.34
N TYR A 54 -2.99 -2.47 -3.47
CA TYR A 54 -2.11 -1.89 -2.46
C TYR A 54 -2.78 -1.69 -1.09
N TYR A 55 -4.03 -1.20 -1.05
CA TYR A 55 -4.77 -1.13 0.22
C TYR A 55 -5.06 -2.50 0.83
N LYS A 56 -5.26 -3.55 0.01
CA LYS A 56 -5.46 -4.91 0.51
C LYS A 56 -4.19 -5.44 1.17
N GLU A 57 -3.02 -5.21 0.57
CA GLU A 57 -1.73 -5.57 1.16
C GLU A 57 -1.46 -4.80 2.47
N TYR A 58 -1.78 -3.51 2.52
CA TYR A 58 -1.73 -2.72 3.76
C TYR A 58 -2.58 -3.34 4.87
N ARG A 59 -3.85 -3.66 4.59
CA ARG A 59 -4.75 -4.27 5.58
C ARG A 59 -4.23 -5.63 6.04
N LYS A 60 -3.71 -6.46 5.13
CA LYS A 60 -3.15 -7.77 5.45
C LYS A 60 -1.95 -7.64 6.40
N ALA A 61 -1.03 -6.71 6.11
CA ALA A 61 0.12 -6.44 6.98
C ALA A 61 -0.33 -5.97 8.38
N LYS A 62 -1.27 -5.02 8.45
CA LYS A 62 -1.81 -4.52 9.71
C LYS A 62 -2.55 -5.60 10.51
N THR A 63 -3.30 -6.47 9.84
CA THR A 63 -3.97 -7.60 10.49
C THR A 63 -2.95 -8.58 11.07
N ALA A 64 -1.90 -8.92 10.33
CA ALA A 64 -0.85 -9.84 10.82
C ALA A 64 -0.15 -9.28 12.08
N GLU A 65 0.19 -7.99 12.08
CA GLU A 65 0.77 -7.30 13.24
C GLU A 65 -0.16 -7.35 14.46
N ASN A 66 -1.45 -7.03 14.26
CA ASN A 66 -2.44 -7.06 15.34
C ASN A 66 -2.62 -8.47 15.92
N VAL A 67 -2.67 -9.50 15.07
CA VAL A 67 -2.82 -10.89 15.51
C VAL A 67 -1.63 -11.33 16.35
N LEU A 68 -0.40 -11.04 15.90
CA LEU A 68 0.82 -11.33 16.66
C LEU A 68 0.82 -10.63 18.02
N ARG A 69 0.44 -9.35 18.05
CA ARG A 69 0.34 -8.59 19.30
C ARG A 69 -0.67 -9.20 20.27
N VAL A 70 -1.87 -9.55 19.79
CA VAL A 70 -2.90 -10.19 20.63
C VAL A 70 -2.42 -11.55 21.15
N GLN A 71 -1.69 -12.33 20.36
CA GLN A 71 -1.13 -13.61 20.80
C GLN A 71 -0.07 -13.43 21.90
N ILE A 72 0.81 -12.43 21.78
CA ILE A 72 1.82 -12.12 22.81
C ILE A 72 1.14 -11.71 24.11
N GLU A 73 0.13 -10.84 24.06
CA GLU A 73 -0.58 -10.38 25.26
C GLU A 73 -1.35 -11.53 25.94
N LYS A 74 -1.97 -12.43 25.16
CA LYS A 74 -2.59 -13.65 25.71
C LYS A 74 -1.55 -14.56 26.38
N ALA A 75 -0.43 -14.82 25.73
CA ALA A 75 0.63 -15.66 26.29
C ALA A 75 1.25 -15.07 27.57
N ARG A 76 1.28 -13.73 27.69
CA ARG A 76 1.70 -13.04 28.93
C ARG A 76 0.67 -13.14 30.03
N GLY A 77 -0.61 -13.01 29.71
CA GLY A 77 -1.70 -13.12 30.68
C GLY A 77 -1.97 -14.54 31.18
N GLU A 78 -1.53 -15.58 30.47
CA GLU A 78 -1.60 -16.98 30.93
C GLU A 78 -0.48 -17.36 31.92
N LEU A 79 0.52 -16.49 32.12
CA LEU A 79 1.63 -16.69 33.07
C LEU A 79 1.42 -15.97 34.41
N GLU A 80 0.29 -15.27 34.58
CA GLU A 80 -0.21 -14.74 35.86
C GLU A 80 -1.36 -15.61 36.40
#